data_AF-A0A3N5YG58-F1
#
_entry.id   AF-A0A3N5YG58-F1
#
_cell.length_a   1.000
_cell.length_b   1.000
_cell.length_c   1.000
_cell.angle_alpha   90.00
_cell.angle_beta   90.00
_cell.angle_gamma   90.00
#
_symmetry.space_group_name_H-M   'P 1'
#
loop_
_entity.id
_entity.type
_entity.pdbx_description
1 polymer ?
#
loop_
_entity_poly.entity_id
_entity_poly.type
_entity_poly.pdbx_seq_one_letter_code
_entity_poly.pdbx_strand_id
1 'polypeptide(L)'
;AYTTDDVTVFWSTVPAQYLPLVLWLEADRMASLRIEKDTFNREREVVKEERRLRVENQPYGRLSELIYDQAFTIHPYKHTTIGSMKDLEAASVDDVREFYGTYYVPNNATLVIAGDFDMAQATELVTRHLGRVPKSERRIPRDLPKEPEKTQERRVVLQENWPLPVVVVAYHVTFDGHPDSYPLHVASKILSDGQSSRIYRKLVYDTGLALSAFGGGNIIEHPSLFFAVAIVQAGQSVDEAEKALIAELDRLRNEPVADRELQRARNQLARDYVIGRESNRQKAQQLAHAAVIHRDAATADGEFDLFMNVGADDVQRVARAYFRPENRLVLRVMPARAPGEGRQP
;
A
#
# COMPACT_ATOMS: atom_id res chain seq x y z
N ALA A 1 2.71 -12.12 11.33
CA ALA A 1 3.47 -10.88 11.09
C ALA A 1 3.25 -10.45 9.65
N TYR A 2 3.52 -9.19 9.32
CA TYR A 2 3.58 -8.69 7.94
C TYR A 2 4.54 -7.51 7.84
N THR A 3 5.00 -7.23 6.64
CA THR A 3 5.86 -6.08 6.31
C THR A 3 5.21 -5.30 5.18
N THR A 4 5.35 -3.98 5.23
CA THR A 4 4.94 -3.02 4.21
C THR A 4 6.13 -2.13 3.87
N ASP A 5 5.92 -1.12 3.04
CA ASP A 5 6.96 -0.12 2.72
C ASP A 5 7.43 0.67 3.95
N ASP A 6 6.56 0.87 4.94
CA ASP A 6 6.82 1.76 6.09
C ASP A 6 7.01 1.02 7.42
N VAL A 7 6.35 -0.12 7.61
CA VAL A 7 6.34 -0.83 8.90
C VAL A 7 6.52 -2.33 8.77
N THR A 8 7.12 -2.93 9.81
CA THR A 8 7.04 -4.37 10.08
C THR A 8 6.22 -4.60 11.35
N VAL A 9 5.19 -5.44 11.26
CA VAL A 9 4.23 -5.65 12.35
C VAL A 9 4.20 -7.12 12.77
N PHE A 10 4.42 -7.33 14.06
CA PHE A 10 4.18 -8.61 14.73
C PHE A 10 2.98 -8.44 15.65
N TRP A 11 2.06 -9.40 15.60
CA TRP A 11 0.84 -9.36 16.38
C TRP A 11 0.45 -10.77 16.79
N SER A 12 -0.22 -10.87 17.92
CA SER A 12 -0.79 -12.11 18.46
C SER A 12 -2.20 -11.82 18.98
N THR A 13 -3.13 -12.75 18.79
CA THR A 13 -4.44 -12.73 19.44
C THR A 13 -4.51 -13.91 20.40
N VAL A 14 -4.59 -13.62 21.69
CA VAL A 14 -4.59 -14.62 22.76
C VAL A 14 -5.65 -14.29 23.81
N PRO A 15 -6.13 -15.28 24.58
CA PRO A 15 -6.87 -15.02 25.81
C PRO A 15 -6.07 -14.14 26.78
N ALA A 16 -6.75 -13.25 27.50
CA ALA A 16 -6.14 -12.20 28.34
C ALA A 16 -5.12 -12.74 29.35
N GLN A 17 -5.37 -13.92 29.94
CA GLN A 17 -4.47 -14.54 30.90
C GLN A 17 -3.07 -14.87 30.36
N TYR A 18 -2.90 -14.91 29.03
CA TYR A 18 -1.60 -15.14 28.38
C TYR A 18 -0.85 -13.86 28.04
N LEU A 19 -1.36 -12.67 28.41
CA LEU A 19 -0.66 -11.40 28.20
C LEU A 19 0.78 -11.42 28.76
N PRO A 20 1.06 -11.93 29.99
CA PRO A 20 2.44 -12.05 30.47
C PRO A 20 3.35 -12.89 29.56
N LEU A 21 2.85 -14.01 29.04
CA LEU A 21 3.61 -14.90 28.16
C LEU A 21 3.93 -14.21 26.82
N VAL A 22 2.95 -13.53 26.21
CA VAL A 22 3.16 -12.84 24.95
C VAL A 22 4.14 -11.67 25.11
N LEU A 23 4.00 -10.87 26.17
CA LEU A 23 4.96 -9.78 26.45
C LEU A 23 6.38 -10.32 26.67
N TRP A 24 6.52 -11.47 27.32
CA TRP A 24 7.80 -12.14 27.45
C TRP A 24 8.37 -12.60 26.10
N LEU A 25 7.56 -13.25 25.25
CA LEU A 25 7.97 -13.71 23.91
C LEU A 25 8.40 -12.55 23.01
N GLU A 26 7.64 -11.45 23.02
CA GLU A 26 7.92 -10.25 22.24
C GLU A 26 9.21 -9.54 22.72
N ALA A 27 9.42 -9.50 24.04
CA ALA A 27 10.66 -8.97 24.62
C ALA A 27 11.88 -9.84 24.27
N ASP A 28 11.75 -11.17 24.36
CA ASP A 28 12.81 -12.10 23.98
C ASP A 28 13.14 -11.96 22.48
N ARG A 29 12.12 -11.95 21.61
CA ARG A 29 12.32 -11.77 20.16
C ARG A 29 12.99 -10.45 19.79
N MET A 30 12.82 -9.38 20.59
CA MET A 30 13.49 -8.09 20.37
C MET A 30 14.89 -8.02 21.00
N ALA A 31 15.15 -8.78 22.06
CA ALA A 31 16.41 -8.72 22.79
C ALA A 31 17.46 -9.73 22.30
N SER A 32 17.04 -10.94 21.94
CA SER A 32 17.92 -12.11 21.93
C SER A 32 17.89 -12.92 20.62
N LEU A 33 17.24 -12.41 19.56
CA LEU A 33 17.08 -13.17 18.31
C LEU A 33 18.41 -13.65 17.76
N ARG A 34 18.56 -14.97 17.66
CA ARG A 34 19.74 -15.62 17.10
C ARG A 34 19.56 -15.86 15.61
N ILE A 35 20.25 -15.06 14.80
CA ILE A 35 20.26 -15.20 13.35
C ILE A 35 21.48 -16.04 12.95
N GLU A 36 21.24 -17.31 12.62
CA GLU A 36 22.27 -18.28 12.23
C GLU A 36 22.33 -18.45 10.71
N LYS A 37 23.54 -18.67 10.18
CA LYS A 37 23.79 -18.74 8.73
C LYS A 37 22.98 -19.84 8.04
N ASP A 38 22.86 -21.01 8.66
CA ASP A 38 22.14 -22.14 8.07
C ASP A 38 20.63 -21.89 8.02
N THR A 39 20.06 -21.31 9.08
CA THR A 39 18.66 -20.90 9.09
C THR A 39 18.42 -19.80 8.06
N PHE A 40 19.28 -18.78 8.01
CA PHE A 40 19.21 -17.73 6.99
C PHE A 40 19.22 -18.30 5.57
N ASN A 41 20.15 -19.20 5.23
CA ASN A 41 20.24 -19.77 3.89
C ASN A 41 18.95 -20.52 3.51
N ARG A 42 18.35 -21.26 4.45
CA ARG A 42 17.07 -21.95 4.22
C ARG A 42 15.93 -20.96 4.01
N GLU A 43 15.77 -19.99 4.91
CA GLU A 43 14.71 -18.98 4.81
C GLU A 43 14.84 -18.12 3.54
N ARG A 44 16.07 -17.82 3.10
CA ARG A 44 16.32 -17.10 1.86
C ARG A 44 15.79 -17.85 0.63
N GLU A 45 15.96 -19.17 0.58
CA GLU A 45 15.35 -19.98 -0.49
C GLU A 45 13.83 -19.98 -0.40
N VAL A 46 13.25 -20.02 0.82
CA VAL A 46 11.79 -19.91 1.01
C VAL A 46 11.26 -18.57 0.48
N VAL A 47 11.93 -17.45 0.79
CA VAL A 47 11.53 -16.11 0.30
C VAL A 47 11.69 -16.01 -1.22
N LYS A 48 12.72 -16.63 -1.81
CA LYS A 48 12.87 -16.71 -3.27
C LYS A 48 11.72 -17.50 -3.91
N GLU A 49 11.31 -18.62 -3.33
CA GLU A 49 10.12 -19.35 -3.80
C GLU A 49 8.84 -18.56 -3.60
N GLU A 50 8.68 -17.84 -2.49
CA GLU A 50 7.56 -16.93 -2.28
C GLU A 50 7.50 -15.86 -3.39
N ARG A 51 8.64 -15.23 -3.71
CA ARG A 51 8.73 -14.27 -4.81
C ARG A 51 8.32 -14.89 -6.14
N ARG A 52 8.82 -16.08 -6.46
CA ARG A 52 8.43 -16.79 -7.68
C ARG A 52 6.93 -17.05 -7.72
N LEU A 53 6.38 -17.56 -6.62
CA LEU A 53 4.97 -17.92 -6.54
C LEU A 53 4.03 -16.71 -6.54
N ARG A 54 4.38 -15.61 -5.86
CA ARG A 54 3.50 -14.44 -5.68
C ARG A 54 3.68 -13.37 -6.76
N VAL A 55 4.85 -13.29 -7.38
CA VAL A 55 5.20 -12.17 -8.28
C VAL A 55 5.53 -12.67 -9.68
N GLU A 56 6.48 -13.60 -9.83
CA GLU A 56 7.03 -13.95 -11.15
C GLU A 56 6.11 -14.91 -11.94
N ASN A 57 5.46 -15.86 -11.24
CA ASN A 57 4.57 -16.86 -11.84
C ASN A 57 3.10 -16.44 -11.84
N GLN A 58 2.75 -15.30 -11.23
CA GLN A 58 1.40 -14.76 -11.28
C GLN A 58 1.22 -13.91 -12.53
N PRO A 59 0.15 -14.10 -13.33
CA PRO A 59 -0.24 -13.13 -14.34
C PRO A 59 -0.35 -11.75 -13.71
N TYR A 60 0.32 -10.75 -14.30
CA TYR A 60 0.34 -9.38 -13.79
C TYR A 60 0.98 -9.20 -12.39
N GLY A 61 1.63 -10.21 -11.80
CA GLY A 61 2.20 -10.13 -10.45
C GLY A 61 3.27 -9.04 -10.30
N ARG A 62 4.01 -8.76 -11.38
CA ARG A 62 5.01 -7.68 -11.45
C ARG A 62 4.42 -6.30 -11.72
N LEU A 63 3.10 -6.15 -11.92
CA LEU A 63 2.50 -4.88 -12.30
C LEU A 63 2.81 -3.76 -11.30
N SER A 64 2.71 -4.03 -10.00
CA SER A 64 3.07 -3.04 -8.98
C SER A 64 4.56 -2.65 -9.07
N GLU A 65 5.46 -3.63 -9.27
CA GLU A 65 6.89 -3.35 -9.43
C GLU A 65 7.15 -2.42 -10.63
N LEU A 66 6.50 -2.69 -11.77
CA LEU A 66 6.65 -1.87 -12.97
C LEU A 66 6.10 -0.46 -12.79
N ILE A 67 4.96 -0.30 -12.08
CA ILE A 67 4.38 1.02 -11.83
C ILE A 67 5.32 1.86 -10.96
N TYR A 68 5.75 1.32 -9.83
CA TYR A 68 6.59 2.04 -8.87
C TYR A 68 8.00 2.31 -9.41
N ASP A 69 8.59 1.35 -10.13
CA ASP A 69 9.87 1.55 -10.80
C ASP A 69 9.82 2.67 -11.84
N GLN A 70 8.72 2.77 -12.60
CA GLN A 70 8.60 3.80 -13.63
C GLN A 70 8.13 5.15 -13.09
N ALA A 71 7.47 5.18 -11.93
CA ALA A 71 7.00 6.42 -11.31
C ALA A 71 8.10 7.14 -10.53
N PHE A 72 8.90 6.41 -9.76
CA PHE A 72 9.92 6.97 -8.86
C PHE A 72 11.33 6.95 -9.48
N THR A 73 12.11 7.97 -9.13
CA THR A 73 13.49 8.16 -9.61
C THR A 73 14.49 7.88 -8.50
N ILE A 74 14.27 8.44 -7.31
CA ILE A 74 15.21 8.32 -6.18
C ILE A 74 14.55 7.90 -4.86
N HIS A 75 13.24 8.09 -4.68
CA HIS A 75 12.58 7.68 -3.44
C HIS A 75 12.56 6.14 -3.30
N PRO A 76 12.79 5.58 -2.10
CA PRO A 76 12.85 4.13 -1.89
C PRO A 76 11.59 3.35 -2.30
N TYR A 77 10.42 3.99 -2.28
CA TYR A 77 9.17 3.41 -2.79
C TYR A 77 9.24 2.97 -4.26
N LYS A 78 10.30 3.31 -4.99
CA LYS A 78 10.62 2.72 -6.30
C LYS A 78 10.70 1.19 -6.26
N HIS A 79 11.05 0.60 -5.11
CA HIS A 79 11.16 -0.85 -4.93
C HIS A 79 10.01 -1.39 -4.07
N THR A 80 9.59 -2.63 -4.35
CA THR A 80 8.55 -3.31 -3.57
C THR A 80 9.15 -4.06 -2.38
N THR A 81 8.33 -4.28 -1.35
CA THR A 81 8.74 -4.85 -0.05
C THR A 81 9.52 -6.16 -0.13
N ILE A 82 9.20 -7.04 -1.10
CA ILE A 82 9.86 -8.35 -1.23
C ILE A 82 11.27 -8.27 -1.86
N GLY A 83 11.62 -7.13 -2.45
CA GLY A 83 12.92 -6.92 -3.12
C GLY A 83 13.06 -7.72 -4.42
N SER A 84 14.19 -7.56 -5.12
CA SER A 84 14.46 -8.27 -6.38
C SER A 84 15.09 -9.65 -6.16
N MET A 85 14.97 -10.56 -7.13
CA MET A 85 15.67 -11.86 -7.06
C MET A 85 17.18 -11.69 -6.91
N LYS A 86 17.76 -10.68 -7.57
CA LYS A 86 19.18 -10.34 -7.48
C LYS A 86 19.58 -9.94 -6.05
N ASP A 87 18.77 -9.11 -5.39
CA ASP A 87 19.08 -8.67 -4.03
C ASP A 87 18.88 -9.82 -3.03
N LEU A 88 17.86 -10.66 -3.24
CA LEU A 88 17.66 -11.89 -2.46
C LEU A 88 18.83 -12.86 -2.60
N GLU A 89 19.43 -13.00 -3.78
CA GLU A 89 20.61 -13.84 -4.00
C GLU A 89 21.87 -13.26 -3.35
N ALA A 90 22.03 -11.93 -3.41
CA ALA A 90 23.17 -11.21 -2.86
C ALA A 90 23.12 -11.06 -1.33
N ALA A 91 21.94 -11.05 -0.73
CA ALA A 91 21.76 -10.87 0.70
C ALA A 91 22.55 -11.89 1.53
N SER A 92 23.21 -11.41 2.57
CA SER A 92 24.01 -12.18 3.51
C SER A 92 23.36 -12.26 4.90
N VAL A 93 23.82 -13.20 5.72
CA VAL A 93 23.38 -13.31 7.12
C VAL A 93 23.75 -12.06 7.93
N ASP A 94 24.82 -11.37 7.54
CA ASP A 94 25.29 -10.17 8.25
C ASP A 94 24.41 -8.96 7.91
N ASP A 95 23.89 -8.85 6.69
CA ASP A 95 22.90 -7.82 6.33
C ASP A 95 21.65 -7.92 7.22
N VAL A 96 21.15 -9.14 7.46
CA VAL A 96 19.98 -9.36 8.33
C VAL A 96 20.27 -9.04 9.79
N ARG A 97 21.48 -9.39 10.27
CA ARG A 97 21.92 -9.05 11.63
C ARG A 97 22.06 -7.54 11.82
N GLU A 98 22.63 -6.86 10.84
CA GLU A 98 22.77 -5.40 10.84
C GLU A 98 21.40 -4.71 10.80
N PHE A 99 20.50 -5.17 9.93
CA PHE A 99 19.13 -4.67 9.84
C PHE A 99 18.39 -4.85 11.16
N TYR A 100 18.43 -6.06 11.75
CA TYR A 100 17.83 -6.34 13.05
C TYR A 100 18.41 -5.44 14.15
N GLY A 101 19.75 -5.38 14.28
CA GLY A 101 20.41 -4.57 15.31
C GLY A 101 20.20 -3.06 15.15
N THR A 102 19.83 -2.60 13.96
CA THR A 102 19.57 -1.18 13.68
C THR A 102 18.10 -0.80 13.93
N TYR A 103 17.16 -1.62 13.45
CA TYR A 103 15.74 -1.23 13.39
C TYR A 103 14.85 -1.91 14.45
N TYR A 104 15.23 -3.07 14.99
CA TYR A 104 14.41 -3.86 15.92
C TYR A 104 14.76 -3.56 17.37
N VAL A 105 14.59 -2.31 17.77
CA VAL A 105 15.02 -1.78 19.08
C VAL A 105 13.89 -1.02 19.76
N PRO A 106 13.82 -0.99 21.11
CA PRO A 106 12.68 -0.42 21.83
C PRO A 106 12.38 1.04 21.49
N ASN A 107 13.41 1.86 21.26
CA ASN A 107 13.27 3.27 20.86
C ASN A 107 12.86 3.47 19.39
N ASN A 108 12.57 2.38 18.65
CA ASN A 108 11.99 2.40 17.31
C ASN A 108 10.67 1.60 17.23
N ALA A 109 10.11 1.16 18.37
CA ALA A 109 8.95 0.27 18.40
C ALA A 109 7.76 0.92 19.11
N THR A 110 6.56 0.56 18.67
CA THR A 110 5.29 0.91 19.34
C THR A 110 4.56 -0.37 19.71
N LEU A 111 4.24 -0.54 21.00
CA LEU A 111 3.42 -1.63 21.49
C LEU A 111 1.97 -1.17 21.60
N VAL A 112 1.05 -1.92 21.00
CA VAL A 112 -0.39 -1.69 21.15
C VAL A 112 -1.04 -2.95 21.72
N ILE A 113 -1.80 -2.77 22.81
CA ILE A 113 -2.56 -3.82 23.46
C ILE A 113 -4.04 -3.40 23.42
N ALA A 114 -4.90 -4.25 22.85
CA ALA A 114 -6.34 -4.04 22.84
C ALA A 114 -7.06 -5.32 23.25
N GLY A 115 -7.92 -5.22 24.26
CA GLY A 115 -8.66 -6.37 24.79
C GLY A 115 -9.07 -6.17 26.24
N ASP A 116 -9.35 -7.29 26.90
CA ASP A 116 -9.73 -7.34 28.31
C ASP A 116 -8.46 -7.40 29.19
N PHE A 117 -8.04 -6.26 29.74
CA PHE A 117 -6.89 -6.18 30.64
C PHE A 117 -7.02 -5.00 31.61
N ASP A 118 -6.36 -5.12 32.77
CA ASP A 118 -6.17 -4.00 33.68
C ASP A 118 -4.93 -3.18 33.28
N MET A 119 -5.08 -1.86 33.19
CA MET A 119 -4.02 -0.97 32.71
C MET A 119 -2.80 -0.93 33.64
N ALA A 120 -3.01 -0.96 34.96
CA ALA A 120 -1.91 -0.93 35.92
C ALA A 120 -1.10 -2.22 35.86
N GLN A 121 -1.77 -3.37 35.81
CA GLN A 121 -1.14 -4.67 35.64
C GLN A 121 -0.40 -4.79 34.30
N ALA A 122 -1.02 -4.36 33.20
CA ALA A 122 -0.39 -4.38 31.88
C ALA A 122 0.86 -3.50 31.84
N THR A 123 0.80 -2.31 32.43
CA THR A 123 1.96 -1.41 32.53
C THR A 123 3.10 -2.07 33.31
N GLU A 124 2.81 -2.70 34.45
CA GLU A 124 3.82 -3.42 35.23
C GLU A 124 4.47 -4.55 34.41
N LEU A 125 3.66 -5.35 33.70
CA LEU A 125 4.16 -6.44 32.85
C LEU A 125 5.02 -5.92 31.70
N VAL A 126 4.61 -4.84 31.03
CA VAL A 126 5.37 -4.21 29.96
C VAL A 126 6.70 -3.70 30.48
N THR A 127 6.71 -2.98 31.62
CA THR A 127 7.96 -2.51 32.24
C THR A 127 8.85 -3.69 32.64
N ARG A 128 8.29 -4.76 33.21
CA ARG A 128 9.03 -5.94 33.64
C ARG A 128 9.69 -6.70 32.49
N HIS A 129 8.99 -6.85 31.36
CA HIS A 129 9.47 -7.63 30.22
C HIS A 129 10.21 -6.76 29.20
N LEU A 130 9.53 -5.79 28.58
CA LEU A 130 10.10 -4.96 27.52
C LEU A 130 11.04 -3.87 28.06
N GLY A 131 10.83 -3.39 29.29
CA GLY A 131 11.71 -2.39 29.90
C GLY A 131 13.15 -2.88 30.17
N ARG A 132 13.40 -4.19 30.07
CA ARG A 132 14.74 -4.79 30.19
C ARG A 132 15.50 -4.83 28.86
N VAL A 133 14.81 -4.63 27.74
CA VAL A 133 15.44 -4.61 26.43
C VAL A 133 16.20 -3.29 26.28
N PRO A 134 17.51 -3.30 26.02
CA PRO A 134 18.26 -2.06 25.91
C PRO A 134 17.83 -1.28 24.67
N LYS A 135 17.68 0.04 24.80
CA LYS A 135 17.54 0.94 23.66
C LYS A 135 18.83 0.95 22.84
N SER A 136 18.72 1.20 21.54
CA SER A 136 19.89 1.47 20.71
C SER A 136 20.42 2.88 20.95
N GLU A 137 21.73 3.01 21.06
CA GLU A 137 22.41 4.32 21.02
C GLU A 137 22.65 4.81 19.59
N ARG A 138 22.51 3.93 18.61
CA ARG A 138 22.67 4.28 17.20
C ARG A 138 21.46 5.10 16.75
N ARG A 139 21.72 6.16 15.98
CA ARG A 139 20.67 6.89 15.26
C ARG A 139 20.03 5.93 14.26
N ILE A 140 18.71 5.77 14.34
CA ILE A 140 17.94 5.01 13.34
C ILE A 140 17.88 5.85 12.07
N PRO A 141 18.37 5.36 10.92
CA PRO A 141 18.30 6.09 9.67
C PRO A 141 16.84 6.32 9.27
N ARG A 142 16.45 7.60 9.07
CA ARG A 142 15.13 8.01 8.57
C ARG A 142 15.21 9.13 7.52
N ASP A 143 16.42 9.51 7.12
CA ASP A 143 16.64 10.58 6.15
C ASP A 143 16.48 9.98 4.74
N LEU A 144 15.28 10.08 4.17
CA LEU A 144 14.97 9.57 2.83
C LEU A 144 15.10 10.69 1.77
N PRO A 145 15.60 10.38 0.56
CA PRO A 145 15.64 11.35 -0.53
C PRO A 145 14.21 11.69 -0.98
N LYS A 146 13.91 12.98 -1.12
CA LYS A 146 12.60 13.44 -1.62
C LYS A 146 12.49 13.22 -3.12
N GLU A 147 11.40 12.61 -3.58
CA GLU A 147 11.16 12.48 -5.02
C GLU A 147 10.99 13.86 -5.68
N PRO A 148 11.66 14.14 -6.82
CA PRO A 148 11.45 15.39 -7.55
C PRO A 148 10.03 15.50 -8.10
N GLU A 149 9.46 16.71 -8.03
CA GLU A 149 8.16 17.02 -8.65
C GLU A 149 8.19 16.69 -10.15
N LYS A 150 7.08 16.14 -10.64
CA LYS A 150 6.90 15.82 -12.06
C LYS A 150 6.39 17.05 -12.80
N THR A 151 7.11 17.43 -13.85
CA THR A 151 6.87 18.65 -14.63
C THR A 151 6.45 18.37 -16.07
N GLN A 152 6.36 17.10 -16.47
CA GLN A 152 5.95 16.67 -17.80
C GLN A 152 5.35 15.26 -17.75
N GLU A 153 4.38 15.00 -18.64
CA GLU A 153 3.84 13.65 -18.81
C GLU A 153 4.97 12.68 -19.20
N ARG A 154 5.01 11.54 -18.53
CA ARG A 154 5.89 10.42 -18.88
C ARG A 154 5.06 9.30 -19.49
N ARG A 155 5.49 8.81 -20.66
CA ARG A 155 4.87 7.67 -21.33
C ARG A 155 5.89 6.55 -21.49
N VAL A 156 5.52 5.34 -21.10
CA VAL A 156 6.39 4.16 -21.15
C VAL A 156 5.62 3.00 -21.79
N VAL A 157 6.28 2.28 -22.69
CA VAL A 157 5.77 1.03 -23.25
C VAL A 157 6.74 -0.08 -22.90
N LEU A 158 6.24 -1.11 -22.22
CA LEU A 158 6.99 -2.30 -21.83
C LEU A 158 6.39 -3.54 -22.49
N GLN A 159 7.15 -4.63 -22.48
CA GLN A 159 6.69 -5.95 -22.92
C GLN A 159 6.83 -6.94 -21.78
N GLU A 160 5.79 -7.74 -21.57
CA GLU A 160 5.79 -8.84 -20.59
C GLU A 160 5.13 -10.07 -21.21
N ASN A 161 5.44 -11.25 -20.66
CA ASN A 161 4.78 -12.50 -21.04
C ASN A 161 3.39 -12.62 -20.42
N TRP A 162 2.55 -11.60 -20.58
CA TRP A 162 1.19 -11.53 -20.07
C TRP A 162 0.16 -11.82 -21.16
N PRO A 163 -1.00 -12.40 -20.82
CA PRO A 163 -1.98 -12.82 -21.82
C PRO A 163 -2.73 -11.65 -22.47
N LEU A 164 -2.90 -10.53 -21.76
CA LEU A 164 -3.60 -9.33 -22.25
C LEU A 164 -2.77 -8.07 -21.99
N PRO A 165 -2.89 -7.04 -22.84
CA PRO A 165 -2.25 -5.76 -22.58
C PRO A 165 -2.84 -5.07 -21.36
N VAL A 166 -2.01 -4.26 -20.72
CA VAL A 166 -2.39 -3.43 -19.57
C VAL A 166 -2.08 -1.97 -19.86
N VAL A 167 -3.00 -1.09 -19.50
CA VAL A 167 -2.77 0.34 -19.41
C VAL A 167 -2.82 0.77 -17.96
N VAL A 168 -1.85 1.58 -17.54
CA VAL A 168 -1.83 2.26 -16.25
C VAL A 168 -1.75 3.75 -16.46
N VAL A 169 -2.54 4.49 -15.70
CA VAL A 169 -2.43 5.94 -15.56
C VAL A 169 -2.20 6.24 -14.08
N ALA A 170 -1.06 6.85 -13.74
CA ALA A 170 -0.68 7.14 -12.36
C ALA A 170 -0.26 8.60 -12.18
N TYR A 171 -0.44 9.12 -10.97
CA TYR A 171 -0.07 10.47 -10.56
C TYR A 171 0.59 10.43 -9.18
N HIS A 172 1.63 11.25 -8.97
CA HIS A 172 2.15 11.44 -7.61
C HIS A 172 1.14 12.23 -6.79
N VAL A 173 0.83 11.75 -5.60
CA VAL A 173 -0.09 12.37 -4.65
C VAL A 173 0.59 12.54 -3.29
N THR A 174 -0.13 13.15 -2.35
CA THR A 174 0.36 13.37 -1.00
C THR A 174 0.45 12.08 -0.17
N PHE A 175 0.79 12.23 1.09
CA PHE A 175 0.98 11.20 2.11
C PHE A 175 -0.20 11.16 3.10
N ASP A 176 -0.23 10.14 3.94
CA ASP A 176 -1.28 9.95 4.94
C ASP A 176 -1.17 10.98 6.08
N GLY A 177 -2.31 11.45 6.57
CA GLY A 177 -2.41 12.58 7.51
C GLY A 177 -2.28 13.98 6.88
N HIS A 178 -1.98 14.10 5.59
CA HIS A 178 -2.10 15.39 4.88
C HIS A 178 -3.58 15.74 4.66
N PRO A 179 -4.05 16.99 4.79
CA PRO A 179 -5.47 17.34 4.60
C PRO A 179 -6.08 16.89 3.27
N ASP A 180 -5.27 16.83 2.20
CA ASP A 180 -5.68 16.35 0.89
C ASP A 180 -5.78 14.81 0.76
N SER A 181 -5.31 14.02 1.73
CA SER A 181 -5.43 12.56 1.69
C SER A 181 -6.89 12.12 1.79
N TYR A 182 -7.68 12.75 2.65
CA TYR A 182 -9.10 12.43 2.88
C TYR A 182 -9.96 12.53 1.60
N PRO A 183 -9.96 13.67 0.87
CA PRO A 183 -10.68 13.74 -0.40
C PRO A 183 -10.10 12.84 -1.49
N LEU A 184 -8.81 12.47 -1.45
CA LEU A 184 -8.23 11.48 -2.37
C LEU A 184 -8.72 10.05 -2.11
N HIS A 185 -8.96 9.67 -0.84
CA HIS A 185 -9.63 8.40 -0.54
C HIS A 185 -11.07 8.40 -1.04
N VAL A 186 -11.81 9.51 -0.87
CA VAL A 186 -13.17 9.65 -1.44
C VAL A 186 -13.12 9.57 -2.97
N ALA A 187 -12.14 10.21 -3.61
CA ALA A 187 -11.90 10.09 -5.06
C ALA A 187 -11.67 8.64 -5.48
N SER A 188 -10.88 7.87 -4.71
CA SER A 188 -10.65 6.43 -4.96
C SER A 188 -11.96 5.64 -4.96
N LYS A 189 -12.84 5.90 -4.00
CA LYS A 189 -14.16 5.26 -3.92
C LYS A 189 -15.03 5.57 -5.14
N ILE A 190 -15.09 6.84 -5.55
CA ILE A 190 -15.88 7.28 -6.70
C ILE A 190 -15.35 6.65 -7.99
N LEU A 191 -14.03 6.67 -8.17
CA LEU A 191 -13.39 6.23 -9.41
C LEU A 191 -13.37 4.72 -9.56
N SER A 192 -13.13 3.96 -8.49
CA SER A 192 -12.81 2.53 -8.62
C SER A 192 -13.52 1.56 -7.66
N ASP A 193 -14.18 1.99 -6.59
CA ASP A 193 -14.73 1.03 -5.61
C ASP A 193 -16.07 0.43 -6.05
N GLY A 194 -16.04 -0.86 -6.37
CA GLY A 194 -17.18 -1.67 -6.77
C GLY A 194 -17.61 -1.46 -8.23
N GLN A 195 -18.59 -2.25 -8.66
CA GLN A 195 -19.05 -2.30 -10.06
C GLN A 195 -19.79 -1.03 -10.53
N SER A 196 -20.17 -0.15 -9.59
CA SER A 196 -20.82 1.12 -9.91
C SER A 196 -19.84 2.29 -10.02
N SER A 197 -18.56 2.05 -9.77
CA SER A 197 -17.51 3.06 -9.88
C SER A 197 -17.31 3.52 -11.33
N ARG A 198 -16.82 4.75 -11.51
CA ARG A 198 -16.73 5.39 -12.84
C ARG A 198 -15.88 4.57 -13.81
N ILE A 199 -14.69 4.15 -13.38
CA ILE A 199 -13.72 3.41 -14.21
C ILE A 199 -14.29 2.05 -14.60
N TYR A 200 -14.80 1.27 -13.63
CA TYR A 200 -15.37 -0.04 -13.92
C TYR A 200 -16.57 0.08 -14.88
N ARG A 201 -17.53 0.97 -14.56
CA ARG A 201 -18.74 1.14 -15.36
C ARG A 201 -18.39 1.54 -16.80
N LYS A 202 -17.49 2.50 -16.97
CA LYS A 202 -17.13 2.99 -18.30
C LYS A 202 -16.36 1.95 -19.11
N LEU A 203 -15.27 1.40 -18.57
CA LEU A 203 -14.35 0.56 -19.34
C LEU A 203 -14.81 -0.90 -19.46
N VAL A 204 -15.48 -1.44 -18.44
CA VAL A 204 -15.90 -2.84 -18.43
C VAL A 204 -17.34 -2.97 -18.91
N TYR A 205 -18.29 -2.24 -18.30
CA TYR A 205 -19.71 -2.44 -18.55
C TYR A 205 -20.24 -1.74 -19.81
N ASP A 206 -19.96 -0.43 -19.96
CA ASP A 206 -20.56 0.38 -21.03
C ASP A 206 -19.87 0.17 -22.39
N THR A 207 -18.53 0.06 -22.39
CA THR A 207 -17.73 0.01 -23.64
C THR A 207 -17.13 -1.36 -23.94
N GLY A 208 -16.96 -2.22 -22.93
CA GLY A 208 -16.29 -3.51 -23.10
C GLY A 208 -14.81 -3.42 -23.49
N LEU A 209 -14.17 -2.26 -23.32
CA LEU A 209 -12.75 -2.02 -23.64
C LEU A 209 -11.81 -2.79 -22.70
N ALA A 210 -12.22 -3.03 -21.46
CA ALA A 210 -11.40 -3.70 -20.45
C ALA A 210 -12.09 -4.96 -19.91
N LEU A 211 -11.30 -6.01 -19.71
CA LEU A 211 -11.69 -7.18 -18.92
C LEU A 211 -11.88 -6.81 -17.45
N SER A 212 -10.98 -5.96 -16.95
CA SER A 212 -10.98 -5.46 -15.59
C SER A 212 -10.42 -4.05 -15.58
N ALA A 213 -11.01 -3.18 -14.77
CA ALA A 213 -10.51 -1.83 -14.56
C ALA A 213 -10.68 -1.43 -13.10
N PHE A 214 -9.60 -0.98 -12.48
CA PHE A 214 -9.51 -0.71 -11.04
C PHE A 214 -8.44 0.35 -10.75
N GLY A 215 -8.33 0.80 -9.51
CA GLY A 215 -7.38 1.84 -9.11
C GLY A 215 -7.61 2.34 -7.69
N GLY A 216 -6.82 3.33 -7.31
CA GLY A 216 -6.91 4.00 -6.01
C GLY A 216 -5.62 4.71 -5.65
N GLY A 217 -5.68 5.47 -4.55
CA GLY A 217 -4.50 6.03 -3.88
C GLY A 217 -3.85 5.02 -2.96
N ASN A 218 -2.54 4.77 -3.14
CA ASN A 218 -1.70 4.14 -2.12
C ASN A 218 -1.12 5.24 -1.22
N ILE A 219 -1.96 5.83 -0.37
CA ILE A 219 -1.60 6.99 0.46
C ILE A 219 -1.03 6.45 1.78
N ILE A 220 0.28 6.62 1.98
CA ILE A 220 1.08 5.98 3.04
C ILE A 220 2.02 7.02 3.69
N GLU A 221 3.05 6.63 4.48
CA GLU A 221 3.82 7.57 5.33
C GLU A 221 4.49 8.72 4.52
N HIS A 222 4.92 8.43 3.28
CA HIS A 222 5.50 9.42 2.37
C HIS A 222 4.65 9.62 1.10
N PRO A 223 4.84 10.73 0.36
CA PRO A 223 4.15 10.97 -0.90
C PRO A 223 4.27 9.79 -1.85
N SER A 224 3.14 9.35 -2.38
CA SER A 224 3.02 8.09 -3.12
C SER A 224 2.19 8.28 -4.39
N LEU A 225 1.48 7.26 -4.86
CA LEU A 225 0.76 7.25 -6.13
C LEU A 225 -0.74 7.10 -5.95
N PHE A 226 -1.49 7.82 -6.79
CA PHE A 226 -2.84 7.45 -7.17
C PHE A 226 -2.80 6.91 -8.58
N PHE A 227 -3.30 5.69 -8.78
CA PHE A 227 -3.25 5.05 -10.09
C PHE A 227 -4.56 4.39 -10.48
N ALA A 228 -4.75 4.24 -11.78
CA ALA A 228 -5.82 3.51 -12.42
C ALA A 228 -5.22 2.52 -13.41
N VAL A 229 -5.79 1.33 -13.49
CA VAL A 229 -5.36 0.20 -14.32
C VAL A 229 -6.54 -0.25 -15.16
N ALA A 230 -6.29 -0.56 -16.43
CA ALA A 230 -7.19 -1.29 -17.30
C ALA A 230 -6.44 -2.50 -17.89
N ILE A 231 -6.92 -3.70 -17.60
CA ILE A 231 -6.54 -4.92 -18.32
C ILE A 231 -7.42 -4.96 -19.58
N VAL A 232 -6.82 -4.70 -20.73
CA VAL A 232 -7.53 -4.48 -21.99
C VAL A 232 -8.13 -5.80 -22.47
N GLN A 233 -9.40 -5.76 -22.87
CA GLN A 233 -10.11 -6.93 -23.36
C GLN A 233 -9.49 -7.41 -24.69
N ALA A 234 -9.47 -8.73 -24.90
CA ALA A 234 -8.94 -9.30 -26.14
C ALA A 234 -9.62 -8.71 -27.39
N GLY A 235 -8.82 -8.29 -28.38
CA GLY A 235 -9.31 -7.68 -29.62
C GLY A 235 -9.69 -6.20 -29.51
N GLN A 236 -9.64 -5.59 -28.32
CA GLN A 236 -9.90 -4.16 -28.12
C GLN A 236 -8.64 -3.31 -28.27
N SER A 237 -8.82 -2.03 -28.57
CA SER A 237 -7.73 -1.08 -28.76
C SER A 237 -7.14 -0.60 -27.44
N VAL A 238 -5.83 -0.78 -27.27
CA VAL A 238 -5.07 -0.25 -26.12
C VAL A 238 -5.11 1.28 -26.10
N ASP A 239 -5.10 1.93 -27.27
CA ASP A 239 -5.21 3.39 -27.38
C ASP A 239 -6.56 3.89 -26.88
N GLU A 240 -7.65 3.19 -27.22
CA GLU A 240 -9.00 3.57 -26.78
C GLU A 240 -9.19 3.31 -25.28
N ALA A 241 -8.69 2.19 -24.77
CA ALA A 241 -8.71 1.89 -23.34
C ALA A 241 -7.95 2.95 -22.54
N GLU A 242 -6.78 3.40 -23.01
CA GLU A 242 -6.04 4.48 -22.37
C GLU A 242 -6.83 5.79 -22.38
N LYS A 243 -7.34 6.20 -23.55
CA LYS A 243 -8.12 7.44 -23.66
C LYS A 243 -9.33 7.42 -22.75
N ALA A 244 -10.02 6.29 -22.65
CA ALA A 244 -11.16 6.11 -21.76
C ALA A 244 -10.75 6.20 -20.27
N LEU A 245 -9.62 5.59 -19.89
CA LEU A 245 -9.11 5.63 -18.52
C LEU A 245 -8.71 7.05 -18.10
N ILE A 246 -7.96 7.75 -18.96
CA ILE A 246 -7.60 9.16 -18.76
C ILE A 246 -8.84 10.04 -18.67
N ALA A 247 -9.82 9.82 -19.56
CA ALA A 247 -11.06 10.59 -19.58
C ALA A 247 -11.82 10.52 -18.26
N GLU A 248 -11.92 9.36 -17.59
CA GLU A 248 -12.63 9.29 -16.30
C GLU A 248 -11.91 10.06 -15.17
N LEU A 249 -10.58 10.08 -15.18
CA LEU A 249 -9.78 10.92 -14.26
C LEU A 249 -9.96 12.42 -14.57
N ASP A 250 -9.94 12.80 -15.84
CA ASP A 250 -10.18 14.18 -16.29
C ASP A 250 -11.61 14.63 -16.00
N ARG A 251 -12.61 13.73 -16.09
CA ARG A 251 -13.99 14.03 -15.70
C ARG A 251 -14.12 14.30 -14.22
N LEU A 252 -13.42 13.57 -13.35
CA LEU A 252 -13.40 13.92 -11.92
C LEU A 252 -12.78 15.30 -11.65
N ARG A 253 -11.82 15.71 -12.49
CA ARG A 253 -11.18 17.04 -12.41
C ARG A 253 -12.09 18.17 -12.86
N ASN A 254 -12.85 17.96 -13.93
CA ASN A 254 -13.51 19.02 -14.69
C ASN A 254 -15.05 19.05 -14.52
N GLU A 255 -15.66 17.94 -14.14
CA GLU A 255 -17.11 17.83 -13.95
C GLU A 255 -17.48 17.75 -12.46
N PRO A 256 -18.61 18.35 -12.05
CA PRO A 256 -19.10 18.19 -10.69
C PRO A 256 -19.31 16.72 -10.30
N VAL A 257 -18.94 16.38 -9.06
CA VAL A 257 -19.29 15.08 -8.48
C VAL A 257 -20.78 15.09 -8.16
N ALA A 258 -21.53 14.12 -8.69
CA ALA A 258 -22.96 14.02 -8.40
C ALA A 258 -23.19 13.61 -6.93
N ASP A 259 -24.21 14.18 -6.28
CA ASP A 259 -24.53 13.90 -4.87
C ASP A 259 -24.70 12.41 -4.60
N ARG A 260 -25.30 11.66 -5.53
CA ARG A 260 -25.47 10.21 -5.41
C ARG A 260 -24.14 9.46 -5.38
N GLU A 261 -23.15 9.88 -6.17
CA GLU A 261 -21.82 9.26 -6.19
C GLU A 261 -21.07 9.56 -4.89
N LEU A 262 -21.14 10.81 -4.42
CA LEU A 262 -20.54 11.21 -3.16
C LEU A 262 -21.17 10.47 -1.97
N GLN A 263 -22.50 10.39 -1.93
CA GLN A 263 -23.20 9.67 -0.87
C GLN A 263 -22.86 8.17 -0.87
N ARG A 264 -22.72 7.56 -2.06
CA ARG A 264 -22.25 6.17 -2.17
C ARG A 264 -20.85 6.01 -1.58
N ALA A 265 -19.92 6.89 -1.95
CA ALA A 265 -18.55 6.86 -1.43
C ALA A 265 -18.51 7.01 0.10
N ARG A 266 -19.32 7.92 0.66
CA ARG A 266 -19.48 8.08 2.12
C ARG A 266 -20.01 6.80 2.77
N ASN A 267 -21.04 6.18 2.19
CA ASN A 267 -21.58 4.92 2.72
C ASN A 267 -20.53 3.80 2.71
N GLN A 268 -19.72 3.72 1.65
CA GLN A 268 -18.62 2.74 1.55
C GLN A 268 -17.56 3.00 2.64
N LEU A 269 -17.13 4.25 2.81
CA LEU A 269 -16.16 4.63 3.86
C LEU A 269 -16.71 4.36 5.27
N ALA A 270 -17.99 4.69 5.52
CA ALA A 270 -18.61 4.44 6.81
C ALA A 270 -18.68 2.94 7.12
N ARG A 271 -19.04 2.12 6.12
CA ARG A 271 -18.99 0.66 6.25
C ARG A 271 -17.57 0.18 6.55
N ASP A 272 -16.58 0.65 5.80
CA ASP A 272 -15.18 0.21 5.98
C ASP A 272 -14.64 0.62 7.36
N TYR A 273 -15.02 1.80 7.86
CA TYR A 273 -14.68 2.27 9.20
C TYR A 273 -15.20 1.34 10.30
N VAL A 274 -16.47 0.93 10.20
CA VAL A 274 -17.11 0.00 11.15
C VAL A 274 -16.46 -1.38 11.07
N ILE A 275 -16.37 -1.96 9.87
CA ILE A 275 -15.76 -3.29 9.67
C ILE A 275 -14.31 -3.29 10.18
N GLY A 276 -13.57 -2.21 9.94
CA GLY A 276 -12.20 -2.00 10.43
C GLY A 276 -12.07 -1.81 11.94
N ARG A 277 -13.14 -1.98 12.73
CA ARG A 277 -13.15 -1.83 14.19
C ARG A 277 -13.97 -2.90 14.92
N GLU A 278 -14.39 -3.97 14.23
CA GLU A 278 -15.22 -5.03 14.85
C GLU A 278 -14.44 -5.87 15.86
N SER A 279 -13.16 -6.17 15.57
CA SER A 279 -12.31 -7.01 16.41
C SER A 279 -11.25 -6.21 17.17
N ASN A 280 -10.76 -6.77 18.30
CA ASN A 280 -9.64 -6.20 19.05
C ASN A 280 -8.38 -6.05 18.18
N ARG A 281 -8.11 -7.00 17.27
CA ARG A 281 -7.00 -6.90 16.33
C ARG A 281 -7.12 -5.66 15.44
N GLN A 282 -8.31 -5.45 14.87
CA GLN A 282 -8.52 -4.30 13.99
C GLN A 282 -8.43 -2.97 14.75
N LYS A 283 -9.01 -2.89 15.96
CA LYS A 283 -8.85 -1.71 16.84
C LYS A 283 -7.37 -1.44 17.17
N ALA A 284 -6.61 -2.48 17.50
CA ALA A 284 -5.18 -2.36 17.75
C ALA A 284 -4.42 -1.86 16.51
N GLN A 285 -4.79 -2.33 15.31
CA GLN A 285 -4.18 -1.86 14.06
C GLN A 285 -4.48 -0.38 13.79
N GLN A 286 -5.70 0.09 14.06
CA GLN A 286 -6.06 1.51 13.91
C GLN A 286 -5.27 2.39 14.88
N LEU A 287 -5.16 1.98 16.16
CA LEU A 287 -4.33 2.67 17.15
C LEU A 287 -2.84 2.67 16.77
N ALA A 288 -2.32 1.54 16.28
CA ALA A 288 -0.94 1.43 15.83
C ALA A 288 -0.67 2.34 14.62
N HIS A 289 -1.58 2.38 13.65
CA HIS A 289 -1.49 3.27 12.50
C HIS A 289 -1.45 4.74 12.93
N ALA A 290 -2.40 5.16 13.76
CA ALA A 290 -2.46 6.52 14.32
C ALA A 290 -1.16 6.90 15.07
N ALA A 291 -0.67 6.00 15.94
CA ALA A 291 0.55 6.25 16.71
C ALA A 291 1.83 6.28 15.87
N VAL A 292 1.94 5.43 14.84
CA VAL A 292 3.18 5.28 14.05
C VAL A 292 3.22 6.22 12.85
N ILE A 293 2.13 6.28 12.08
CA ILE A 293 2.05 7.06 10.83
C ILE A 293 1.69 8.51 11.13
N HIS A 294 0.59 8.75 11.86
CA HIS A 294 0.14 10.12 12.18
C HIS A 294 0.89 10.74 13.38
N ARG A 295 1.59 9.91 14.15
CA ARG A 295 2.29 10.31 15.38
C ARG A 295 1.36 10.91 16.43
N ASP A 296 0.10 10.50 16.39
CA ASP A 296 -0.95 10.92 17.32
C ASP A 296 -2.01 9.82 17.41
N ALA A 297 -2.04 9.12 18.55
CA ALA A 297 -3.01 8.04 18.77
C ALA A 297 -4.47 8.54 18.78
N ALA A 298 -4.72 9.83 19.04
CA ALA A 298 -6.07 10.40 19.07
C ALA A 298 -6.73 10.42 17.68
N THR A 299 -5.94 10.36 16.58
CA THR A 299 -6.52 10.30 15.24
C THR A 299 -7.30 9.02 15.00
N ALA A 300 -7.02 7.95 15.75
CA ALA A 300 -7.73 6.67 15.62
C ALA A 300 -9.26 6.80 15.76
N ASP A 301 -9.74 7.79 16.52
CA ASP A 301 -11.17 8.05 16.69
C ASP A 301 -11.69 9.23 15.84
N GLY A 302 -10.83 10.17 15.45
CA GLY A 302 -11.22 11.41 14.77
C GLY A 302 -11.38 11.33 13.25
N GLU A 303 -10.78 10.32 12.60
CA GLU A 303 -10.76 10.25 11.13
C GLU A 303 -12.12 10.04 10.48
N PHE A 304 -13.07 9.41 11.19
CA PHE A 304 -14.42 9.20 10.65
C PHE A 304 -15.07 10.51 10.24
N ASP A 305 -15.03 11.51 11.12
CA ASP A 305 -15.65 12.82 10.87
C ASP A 305 -14.94 13.55 9.74
N LEU A 306 -13.61 13.41 9.62
CA LEU A 306 -12.85 13.98 8.50
C LEU A 306 -13.34 13.43 7.16
N PHE A 307 -13.52 12.11 7.04
CA PHE A 307 -14.07 11.50 5.83
C PHE A 307 -15.51 11.90 5.55
N MET A 308 -16.37 11.94 6.58
CA MET A 308 -17.78 12.27 6.40
C MET A 308 -18.01 13.74 6.00
N ASN A 309 -17.10 14.62 6.40
CA ASN A 309 -17.16 16.05 6.08
C ASN A 309 -16.58 16.41 4.70
N VAL A 310 -15.94 15.49 3.98
CA VAL A 310 -15.47 15.74 2.61
C VAL A 310 -16.64 16.08 1.69
N GLY A 311 -16.57 17.23 1.03
CA GLY A 311 -17.53 17.68 0.02
C GLY A 311 -17.12 17.32 -1.42
N ALA A 312 -18.06 17.50 -2.35
CA ALA A 312 -17.80 17.33 -3.79
C ALA A 312 -16.72 18.31 -4.30
N ASP A 313 -16.68 19.51 -3.74
CA ASP A 313 -15.71 20.54 -4.11
C ASP A 313 -14.29 20.19 -3.62
N ASP A 314 -14.15 19.53 -2.47
CA ASP A 314 -12.86 19.05 -1.98
C ASP A 314 -12.29 17.97 -2.90
N VAL A 315 -13.13 17.02 -3.33
CA VAL A 315 -12.76 15.97 -4.29
C VAL A 315 -12.31 16.58 -5.62
N GLN A 316 -13.06 17.54 -6.16
CA GLN A 316 -12.66 18.23 -7.40
C GLN A 316 -11.39 19.05 -7.22
N ARG A 317 -11.22 19.72 -6.08
CA ARG A 317 -10.02 20.52 -5.77
C ARG A 317 -8.78 19.64 -5.80
N VAL A 318 -8.78 18.48 -5.14
CA VAL A 318 -7.62 17.58 -5.17
C VAL A 318 -7.43 16.91 -6.53
N ALA A 319 -8.51 16.58 -7.25
CA ALA A 319 -8.40 16.10 -8.62
C ALA A 319 -7.71 17.14 -9.53
N ARG A 320 -8.01 18.43 -9.35
CA ARG A 320 -7.32 19.54 -10.07
C ARG A 320 -5.87 19.72 -9.65
N ALA A 321 -5.57 19.56 -8.36
CA ALA A 321 -4.22 19.71 -7.85
C ALA A 321 -3.29 18.57 -8.33
N TYR A 322 -3.75 17.33 -8.28
CA TYR A 322 -2.90 16.16 -8.49
C TYR A 322 -3.04 15.50 -9.86
N PHE A 323 -4.23 15.47 -10.48
CA PHE A 323 -4.46 14.81 -11.78
C PHE A 323 -4.17 15.76 -12.97
N ARG A 324 -2.98 16.36 -12.91
CA ARG A 324 -2.43 17.25 -13.93
C ARG A 324 -1.66 16.43 -14.98
N PRO A 325 -1.75 16.76 -16.29
CA PRO A 325 -0.98 16.07 -17.32
C PRO A 325 0.53 16.01 -17.04
N GLU A 326 1.10 17.07 -16.48
CA GLU A 326 2.53 17.18 -16.13
C GLU A 326 2.96 16.20 -15.03
N ASN A 327 2.01 15.73 -14.23
CA ASN A 327 2.21 14.75 -13.17
C ASN A 327 1.84 13.32 -13.58
N ARG A 328 1.45 13.12 -14.85
CA ARG A 328 0.92 11.84 -15.33
C ARG A 328 2.03 10.92 -15.77
N LEU A 329 2.01 9.70 -15.27
CA LEU A 329 2.65 8.53 -15.87
C LEU A 329 1.59 7.73 -16.64
N VAL A 330 1.86 7.44 -17.90
CA VAL A 330 1.13 6.45 -18.70
C VAL A 330 2.05 5.27 -18.97
N LEU A 331 1.69 4.10 -18.49
CA LEU A 331 2.41 2.85 -18.75
C LEU A 331 1.53 1.92 -19.56
N ARG A 332 2.03 1.46 -20.70
CA ARG A 332 1.44 0.35 -21.47
C ARG A 332 2.33 -0.87 -21.34
N VAL A 333 1.75 -1.99 -20.94
CA VAL A 333 2.45 -3.27 -20.94
C VAL A 333 1.81 -4.15 -21.99
N MET A 334 2.57 -4.45 -23.05
CA MET A 334 2.12 -5.25 -24.18
C MET A 334 2.53 -6.71 -23.99
N PRO A 335 1.70 -7.68 -24.43
CA PRO A 335 2.13 -9.06 -24.53
C PRO A 335 3.37 -9.20 -25.44
N ALA A 336 4.37 -9.97 -25.01
CA ALA A 336 5.56 -10.26 -25.82
C ALA A 336 5.25 -11.14 -27.05
N ARG A 337 4.11 -11.82 -27.06
CA ARG A 337 3.55 -12.57 -28.20
C ARG A 337 2.10 -12.18 -28.42
N ALA A 338 1.66 -12.12 -29.68
CA ALA A 338 0.28 -11.77 -29.99
C ALA A 338 -0.69 -12.78 -29.33
N PRO A 339 -1.82 -12.32 -28.75
CA PRO A 339 -2.84 -13.22 -28.21
C PRO A 339 -3.33 -14.18 -29.31
N GLY A 340 -2.96 -15.47 -29.23
CA GLY A 340 -3.37 -16.51 -30.18
C GLY A 340 -2.25 -17.35 -30.80
N GLU A 341 -0.98 -16.96 -30.71
CA GLU A 341 0.14 -17.72 -31.34
C GLU A 341 0.70 -18.87 -30.48
N GLY A 342 0.10 -19.16 -29.32
CA GLY A 342 0.65 -20.07 -28.30
C GLY A 342 -0.09 -21.38 -28.05
N ARG A 343 -1.05 -21.77 -28.89
CA ARG A 343 -1.67 -23.10 -28.81
C ARG A 343 -1.59 -23.81 -30.16
N GLN A 344 -0.44 -24.42 -30.42
CA GLN A 344 -0.40 -25.64 -31.21
C GLN A 344 -0.23 -26.83 -30.24
N PRO A 345 -0.90 -27.96 -30.54
CA PRO A 345 -1.19 -29.03 -29.57
C PRO A 345 0.03 -29.72 -28.97
#